data_AF-A0A919Y707-F1
#
_entry.id   AF-A0A919Y707-F1
#
_cell.length_a   1.000
_cell.length_b   1.000
_cell.length_c   1.000
_cell.angle_alpha   90.00
_cell.angle_beta   90.00
_cell.angle_gamma   90.00
#
_symmetry.space_group_name_H-M   'P 1'
#
loop_
_entity.id
_entity.type
_entity.pdbx_description
1 polymer ?
#
loop_
_entity_poly.entity_id
_entity_poly.type
_entity_poly.pdbx_seq_one_letter_code
_entity_poly.pdbx_strand_id
1 'polypeptide(L)'
;MRWLPFELHTHTPHSDGTHSLLEMCRAAAELGLEGIALTDHNTVSGLADAEAVSRQTGIAIIPGMEWTTFYGHMLTLGAPYCEWRDLGPGDIHKGIARVHEQGGIVGIAHPYSFGSPICTGCHWDYTVSDWNQIDYMEVWHETMPSMKNHNAPAFRQWTELLNQGYRISATAGRDWHRSDPADPLAAYTYIGLPDAPLPHSLTDLIAAIRQGRLCLSMGPLLEVSLNLGADRYGLGSVVPLPVREAQPEAELTVKITGSPRPERPWGAEGGSLIIIDSNLGELAKVPAIKCDGLPIPLTTAGLRWLRVRLFGTINGILTTIACTNAVYFANEQQHEE
;
A
#
# COMPACT_ATOMS: atom_id res chain seq x y z
N MET A 1 16.26 -8.19 -1.73
CA MET A 1 15.02 -7.76 -1.04
C MET A 1 14.02 -8.86 -1.22
N ARG A 2 13.28 -9.18 -0.17
CA ARG A 2 12.16 -10.12 -0.21
C ARG A 2 10.86 -9.32 -0.21
N TRP A 3 9.92 -9.73 -1.05
CA TRP A 3 8.60 -9.11 -1.16
C TRP A 3 7.55 -10.08 -0.63
N LEU A 4 6.79 -9.64 0.37
CA LEU A 4 5.79 -10.45 1.05
C LEU A 4 4.39 -9.91 0.74
N PRO A 5 3.48 -10.69 0.12
CA PRO A 5 2.11 -10.26 -0.10
C PRO A 5 1.31 -10.28 1.20
N PHE A 6 0.71 -9.14 1.54
CA PHE A 6 -0.15 -8.95 2.69
C PHE A 6 -1.55 -8.45 2.28
N GLU A 7 -2.55 -8.92 3.01
CA GLU A 7 -3.86 -8.29 3.07
C GLU A 7 -3.92 -7.39 4.31
N LEU A 8 -4.06 -6.07 4.13
CA LEU A 8 -3.89 -5.09 5.21
C LEU A 8 -5.21 -4.61 5.83
N HIS A 9 -6.34 -5.15 5.40
CA HIS A 9 -7.66 -4.75 5.89
C HIS A 9 -8.57 -5.98 6.00
N THR A 10 -8.76 -6.50 7.21
CA THR A 10 -9.56 -7.73 7.45
C THR A 10 -10.39 -7.67 8.73
N HIS A 11 -11.52 -8.38 8.72
CA HIS A 11 -12.49 -8.40 9.81
C HIS A 11 -12.89 -9.82 10.20
N THR A 12 -13.14 -10.03 11.48
CA THR A 12 -13.60 -11.29 12.07
C THR A 12 -14.99 -11.11 12.72
N PRO A 13 -15.62 -12.18 13.23
CA PRO A 13 -16.87 -12.07 13.99
C PRO A 13 -16.76 -11.23 15.29
N HIS A 14 -15.58 -10.75 15.66
CA HIS A 14 -15.43 -9.77 16.74
C HIS A 14 -15.91 -8.37 16.33
N SER A 15 -16.11 -8.14 15.03
CA SER A 15 -16.82 -6.99 14.48
C SER A 15 -17.96 -7.49 13.58
N ASP A 16 -17.73 -7.63 12.27
CA ASP A 16 -18.74 -8.01 11.29
C ASP A 16 -18.22 -8.92 10.15
N GLY A 17 -16.99 -9.42 10.27
CA GLY A 17 -16.46 -10.46 9.41
C GLY A 17 -17.04 -11.85 9.72
N THR A 18 -16.90 -12.79 8.78
CA THR A 18 -17.47 -14.14 8.90
C THR A 18 -16.44 -15.22 9.23
N HIS A 19 -15.15 -14.95 9.05
CA HIS A 19 -14.08 -15.91 9.36
C HIS A 19 -13.51 -15.65 10.74
N SER A 20 -13.36 -16.69 11.55
CA SER A 20 -12.45 -16.62 12.70
C SER A 20 -11.04 -16.26 12.23
N LEU A 21 -10.20 -15.75 13.14
CA LEU A 21 -8.80 -15.43 12.82
C LEU A 21 -8.05 -16.65 12.23
N LEU A 22 -8.32 -17.86 12.75
CA LEU A 22 -7.73 -19.10 12.23
C LEU A 22 -8.20 -19.42 10.80
N GLU A 23 -9.49 -19.30 10.50
CA GLU A 23 -10.02 -19.52 9.16
C GLU A 23 -9.50 -18.48 8.18
N MET A 24 -9.42 -17.22 8.60
CA MET A 24 -8.84 -16.13 7.81
C MET A 24 -7.38 -16.41 7.47
N CYS A 25 -6.55 -16.78 8.45
CA CYS A 25 -5.15 -17.11 8.20
C CYS A 25 -4.98 -18.36 7.33
N ARG A 26 -5.86 -19.37 7.46
CA ARG A 26 -5.86 -20.52 6.53
C ARG A 26 -6.21 -20.10 5.10
N ALA A 27 -7.24 -19.27 4.92
CA ALA A 27 -7.62 -18.74 3.62
C ALA A 27 -6.51 -17.86 3.03
N ALA A 28 -5.84 -17.03 3.86
CA ALA A 28 -4.69 -16.24 3.46
C ALA A 28 -3.51 -17.12 2.99
N ALA A 29 -3.20 -18.19 3.75
CA ALA A 29 -2.17 -19.16 3.39
C ALA A 29 -2.49 -19.89 2.09
N GLU A 30 -3.76 -20.31 1.92
CA GLU A 30 -4.22 -20.86 0.64
C GLU A 30 -3.97 -19.82 -0.45
N LEU A 31 -4.34 -18.54 -0.26
CA LEU A 31 -4.11 -17.40 -1.16
C LEU A 31 -2.63 -17.05 -1.42
N GLY A 32 -1.69 -17.77 -0.81
CA GLY A 32 -0.25 -17.51 -0.96
C GLY A 32 0.18 -16.19 -0.33
N LEU A 33 -0.64 -15.65 0.57
CA LEU A 33 -0.27 -14.51 1.41
C LEU A 33 0.74 -14.96 2.45
N GLU A 34 1.64 -14.06 2.83
CA GLU A 34 2.61 -14.27 3.90
C GLU A 34 2.15 -13.59 5.21
N GLY A 35 1.12 -12.75 5.12
CA GLY A 35 0.56 -12.10 6.29
C GLY A 35 -0.78 -11.41 6.06
N ILE A 36 -1.40 -11.06 7.17
CA ILE A 36 -2.60 -10.22 7.22
C ILE A 36 -2.43 -9.12 8.29
N ALA A 37 -3.21 -8.04 8.19
CA ALA A 37 -3.53 -7.19 9.33
C ALA A 37 -4.96 -7.48 9.79
N LEU A 38 -5.15 -7.72 11.09
CA LEU A 38 -6.49 -7.84 11.67
C LEU A 38 -6.93 -6.48 12.18
N THR A 39 -8.04 -5.96 11.64
CA THR A 39 -8.46 -4.57 11.81
C THR A 39 -9.94 -4.47 12.16
N ASP A 40 -10.44 -5.38 13.01
CA ASP A 40 -11.84 -5.37 13.47
C ASP A 40 -12.31 -3.97 13.88
N HIS A 41 -13.56 -3.63 13.54
CA HIS A 41 -14.15 -2.34 13.87
C HIS A 41 -14.10 -2.05 15.38
N ASN A 42 -13.37 -1.00 15.75
CA ASN A 42 -13.34 -0.42 17.09
C ASN A 42 -13.00 -1.40 18.23
N THR A 43 -12.40 -2.56 17.93
CA THR A 43 -11.97 -3.56 18.91
C THR A 43 -10.68 -4.25 18.48
N VAL A 44 -9.95 -4.77 19.47
CA VAL A 44 -8.78 -5.65 19.26
C VAL A 44 -9.02 -7.05 19.80
N SER A 45 -10.25 -7.38 20.21
CA SER A 45 -10.56 -8.64 20.88
C SER A 45 -10.28 -9.88 20.00
N GLY A 46 -10.35 -9.73 18.68
CA GLY A 46 -10.02 -10.81 17.74
C GLY A 46 -8.54 -11.22 17.75
N LEU A 47 -7.66 -10.41 18.33
CA LEU A 47 -6.21 -10.68 18.41
C LEU A 47 -5.82 -11.61 19.57
N ALA A 48 -6.76 -12.04 20.41
CA ALA A 48 -6.45 -12.82 21.62
C ALA A 48 -5.56 -14.05 21.36
N ASP A 49 -5.79 -14.77 20.25
CA ASP A 49 -5.06 -15.98 19.87
C ASP A 49 -4.06 -15.77 18.72
N ALA A 50 -3.71 -14.52 18.38
CA ALA A 50 -2.92 -14.19 17.21
C ALA A 50 -1.58 -14.93 17.14
N GLU A 51 -0.84 -15.02 18.24
CA GLU A 51 0.45 -15.72 18.26
C GLU A 51 0.29 -17.23 17.99
N ALA A 52 -0.73 -17.86 18.57
CA ALA A 52 -1.01 -19.27 18.36
C ALA A 52 -1.44 -19.56 16.92
N VAL A 53 -2.34 -18.73 16.37
CA VAL A 53 -2.80 -18.85 14.97
C VAL A 53 -1.65 -18.61 13.99
N SER A 54 -0.81 -17.60 14.23
CA SER A 54 0.34 -17.29 13.39
C SER A 54 1.33 -18.48 13.36
N ARG A 55 1.67 -19.05 14.52
CA ARG A 55 2.51 -20.27 14.58
C ARG A 55 1.88 -21.47 13.87
N GLN A 56 0.56 -21.63 13.99
CA GLN A 56 -0.15 -22.77 13.40
C GLN A 56 -0.23 -22.68 11.87
N THR A 57 -0.38 -21.48 11.32
CA THR A 57 -0.65 -21.27 9.89
C THR A 57 0.57 -20.80 9.10
N GLY A 58 1.59 -20.27 9.77
CA GLY A 58 2.74 -19.62 9.14
C GLY A 58 2.46 -18.19 8.66
N ILE A 59 1.24 -17.67 8.86
CA ILE A 59 0.83 -16.32 8.45
C ILE A 59 1.25 -15.31 9.51
N ALA A 60 1.97 -14.27 9.11
CA ALA A 60 2.25 -13.13 9.98
C ALA A 60 0.95 -12.34 10.24
N ILE A 61 0.73 -11.93 11.49
CA ILE A 61 -0.44 -11.12 11.87
C ILE A 61 0.04 -9.78 12.37
N ILE A 62 -0.28 -8.72 11.63
CA ILE A 62 -0.09 -7.33 12.07
C ILE A 62 -1.29 -6.97 12.94
N PRO A 63 -1.09 -6.67 14.24
CA PRO A 63 -2.18 -6.23 15.10
C PRO A 63 -2.65 -4.85 14.66
N GLY A 64 -3.95 -4.65 14.60
CA GLY A 64 -4.54 -3.38 14.23
C GLY A 64 -5.99 -3.26 14.67
N MET A 65 -6.61 -2.16 14.26
CA MET A 65 -8.02 -1.85 14.50
C MET A 65 -8.46 -0.81 13.45
N GLU A 66 -9.67 -0.96 12.93
CA GLU A 66 -10.32 0.09 12.15
C GLU A 66 -11.16 0.97 13.07
N TRP A 67 -10.82 2.25 13.18
CA TRP A 67 -11.69 3.24 13.79
C TRP A 67 -12.84 3.54 12.85
N THR A 68 -14.02 3.04 13.21
CA THR A 68 -15.26 3.28 12.48
C THR A 68 -16.02 4.41 13.18
N THR A 69 -16.00 5.58 12.54
CA THR A 69 -16.55 6.82 13.10
C THR A 69 -17.60 7.41 12.16
N PHE A 70 -18.33 8.44 12.58
CA PHE A 70 -19.26 9.13 11.69
C PHE A 70 -18.60 9.96 10.59
N TYR A 71 -17.28 10.15 10.63
CA TYR A 71 -16.55 11.09 9.78
C TYR A 71 -15.48 10.43 8.91
N GLY A 72 -15.40 9.11 8.89
CA GLY A 72 -14.33 8.40 8.19
C GLY A 72 -13.91 7.15 8.93
N HIS A 73 -13.30 6.24 8.18
CA HIS A 73 -12.63 5.07 8.72
C HIS A 73 -11.11 5.26 8.69
N MET A 74 -10.46 4.89 9.79
CA MET A 74 -8.99 4.96 9.91
C MET A 74 -8.45 3.64 10.42
N LEU A 75 -7.51 3.06 9.68
CA LEU A 75 -6.78 1.87 10.10
C LEU A 75 -5.63 2.27 11.01
N THR A 76 -5.47 1.51 12.09
CA THR A 76 -4.30 1.56 12.97
C THR A 76 -3.56 0.24 12.86
N LEU A 77 -2.25 0.27 12.66
CA LEU A 77 -1.43 -0.93 12.53
C LEU A 77 -0.22 -0.87 13.47
N GLY A 78 0.11 -2.01 14.07
CA GLY A 78 1.25 -2.15 14.96
C GLY A 78 1.06 -1.52 16.35
N ALA A 79 -0.16 -1.08 16.68
CA ALA A 79 -0.53 -0.57 17.99
C ALA A 79 -1.60 -1.47 18.63
N PRO A 80 -1.67 -1.55 19.97
CA PRO A 80 -2.81 -2.15 20.65
C PRO A 80 -4.03 -1.21 20.56
N TYR A 81 -5.09 -1.51 21.33
CA TYR A 81 -6.30 -0.68 21.35
C TYR A 81 -5.96 0.79 21.63
N CYS A 82 -6.43 1.67 20.75
CA CYS A 82 -6.30 3.11 20.88
C CYS A 82 -7.69 3.75 21.05
N GLU A 83 -7.83 4.63 22.03
CA GLU A 83 -9.07 5.35 22.29
C GLU A 83 -9.41 6.31 21.14
N TRP A 84 -10.64 6.21 20.64
CA TRP A 84 -11.14 6.94 19.46
C TRP A 84 -12.45 7.69 19.73
N ARG A 85 -13.14 7.42 20.84
CA ARG A 85 -14.53 7.85 21.07
C ARG A 85 -14.70 9.35 21.30
N ASP A 86 -13.61 10.06 21.62
CA ASP A 86 -13.59 11.50 21.82
C ASP A 86 -13.17 12.29 20.56
N LEU A 87 -13.00 11.62 19.41
CA LEU A 87 -12.56 12.25 18.16
C LEU A 87 -13.74 12.83 17.38
N GLY A 88 -13.88 14.16 17.40
CA GLY A 88 -14.71 14.92 16.45
C GLY A 88 -14.02 15.18 15.11
N PRO A 89 -14.70 15.78 14.12
CA PRO A 89 -14.21 15.92 12.75
C PRO A 89 -12.94 16.78 12.62
N GLY A 90 -12.61 17.60 13.63
CA GLY A 90 -11.39 18.40 13.71
C GLY A 90 -10.33 17.84 14.66
N ASP A 91 -10.56 16.66 15.26
CA ASP A 91 -9.74 16.11 16.34
C ASP A 91 -8.86 14.94 15.92
N ILE A 92 -8.85 14.55 14.64
CA ILE A 92 -8.19 13.32 14.15
C ILE A 92 -6.72 13.24 14.57
N HIS A 93 -6.00 14.37 14.58
CA HIS A 93 -4.60 14.48 15.01
C HIS A 93 -4.37 14.03 16.46
N LYS A 94 -5.36 14.19 17.36
CA LYS A 94 -5.28 13.66 18.73
C LYS A 94 -5.24 12.13 18.72
N GLY A 95 -6.06 11.50 17.88
CA GLY A 95 -6.07 10.06 17.68
C GLY A 95 -4.75 9.57 17.10
N ILE A 96 -4.29 10.21 16.03
CA ILE A 96 -3.03 9.87 15.35
C ILE A 96 -1.84 9.89 16.32
N ALA A 97 -1.73 10.95 17.12
CA ALA A 97 -0.68 11.05 18.14
C ALA A 97 -0.69 9.87 19.12
N ARG A 98 -1.86 9.43 19.59
CA ARG A 98 -1.99 8.26 20.50
C ARG A 98 -1.48 6.98 19.87
N VAL A 99 -1.70 6.77 18.58
CA VAL A 99 -1.22 5.58 17.85
C VAL A 99 0.29 5.64 17.69
N HIS A 100 0.82 6.80 17.31
CA HIS A 100 2.26 7.01 17.13
C HIS A 100 3.05 6.89 18.43
N GLU A 101 2.51 7.37 19.56
CA GLU A 101 3.09 7.21 20.91
C GLU A 101 3.27 5.73 21.29
N GLN A 102 2.46 4.84 20.71
CA GLN A 102 2.52 3.39 20.92
C GLN A 102 3.38 2.67 19.86
N GLY A 103 4.02 3.42 18.96
CA GLY A 103 4.89 2.90 17.89
C GLY A 103 4.15 2.43 16.64
N GLY A 104 2.81 2.53 16.61
CA GLY A 104 1.99 2.17 15.47
C GLY A 104 2.02 3.20 14.34
N ILE A 105 1.24 2.90 13.30
CA ILE A 105 0.99 3.78 12.16
C ILE A 105 -0.51 3.91 11.92
N VAL A 106 -0.89 5.01 11.29
CA VAL A 106 -2.27 5.28 10.87
C VAL A 106 -2.38 5.34 9.36
N GLY A 107 -3.52 4.90 8.84
CA GLY A 107 -3.86 5.16 7.46
C GLY A 107 -5.34 5.32 7.22
N ILE A 108 -5.65 6.15 6.23
CA ILE A 108 -7.03 6.44 5.83
C ILE A 108 -7.59 5.22 5.09
N ALA A 109 -8.69 4.66 5.58
CA ALA A 109 -9.38 3.55 4.95
C ALA A 109 -10.38 4.07 3.91
N HIS A 110 -10.41 3.43 2.73
CA HIS A 110 -11.37 3.62 1.64
C HIS A 110 -12.05 5.03 1.56
N PRO A 111 -11.27 6.13 1.43
CA PRO A 111 -11.73 7.49 1.76
C PRO A 111 -12.92 8.02 0.95
N TYR A 112 -13.18 7.41 -0.20
CA TYR A 112 -14.20 7.82 -1.14
C TYR A 112 -15.32 6.78 -1.32
N SER A 113 -15.37 5.79 -0.43
CA SER A 113 -16.53 4.91 -0.30
C SER A 113 -17.79 5.70 -0.03
N PHE A 114 -18.93 5.12 -0.41
CA PHE A 114 -20.21 5.78 -0.22
C PHE A 114 -20.50 5.94 1.27
N GLY A 115 -20.65 7.19 1.71
CA GLY A 115 -21.02 7.53 3.08
C GLY A 115 -22.49 7.24 3.41
N SER A 116 -22.99 7.91 4.44
CA SER A 116 -24.38 7.80 4.88
C SER A 116 -25.37 8.19 3.76
N PRO A 117 -26.52 7.48 3.59
CA PRO A 117 -27.01 6.35 4.41
C PRO A 117 -26.55 4.96 3.94
N ILE A 118 -25.66 4.85 2.94
CA ILE A 118 -25.26 3.57 2.34
C ILE A 118 -24.26 2.84 3.25
N CYS A 119 -23.16 3.49 3.59
CA CYS A 119 -22.27 3.07 4.68
C CYS A 119 -21.98 4.29 5.55
N THR A 120 -22.55 4.31 6.75
CA THR A 120 -22.33 5.41 7.69
C THR A 120 -20.87 5.45 8.09
N GLY A 121 -20.18 6.55 7.79
CA GLY A 121 -18.78 6.74 8.18
C GLY A 121 -17.74 6.28 7.18
N CYS A 122 -18.11 5.53 6.12
CA CYS A 122 -17.12 5.08 5.13
C CYS A 122 -16.51 6.23 4.31
N HIS A 123 -17.24 7.34 4.12
CA HIS A 123 -16.67 8.52 3.44
C HIS A 123 -15.78 9.30 4.41
N TRP A 124 -14.61 9.74 3.93
CA TRP A 124 -13.68 10.53 4.72
C TRP A 124 -14.09 12.01 4.78
N ASP A 125 -14.62 12.42 5.92
CA ASP A 125 -15.07 13.78 6.26
C ASP A 125 -14.17 14.47 7.32
N TYR A 126 -13.19 13.78 7.90
CA TYR A 126 -12.22 14.38 8.83
C TYR A 126 -11.38 15.46 8.15
N THR A 127 -11.16 16.56 8.88
CA THR A 127 -10.21 17.61 8.45
C THR A 127 -8.79 17.20 8.86
N VAL A 128 -7.92 17.01 7.86
CA VAL A 128 -6.48 16.79 8.07
C VAL A 128 -5.75 18.11 7.83
N SER A 129 -5.24 18.73 8.90
CA SER A 129 -4.49 19.99 8.81
C SER A 129 -3.00 19.77 8.58
N ASP A 130 -2.46 18.60 8.95
CA ASP A 130 -1.07 18.21 8.73
C ASP A 130 -0.96 16.79 8.18
N TRP A 131 -0.74 16.68 6.87
CA TRP A 131 -0.63 15.41 6.17
C TRP A 131 0.65 14.63 6.49
N ASN A 132 1.65 15.24 7.14
CA ASN A 132 2.85 14.51 7.58
C ASN A 132 2.58 13.49 8.69
N GLN A 133 1.42 13.60 9.36
CA GLN A 133 1.02 12.67 10.41
C GLN A 133 0.29 11.44 9.86
N ILE A 134 -0.09 11.42 8.59
CA ILE A 134 -0.69 10.24 7.95
C ILE A 134 0.43 9.38 7.39
N ASP A 135 0.55 8.11 7.82
CA ASP A 135 1.61 7.23 7.35
C ASP A 135 1.27 6.58 6.00
N TYR A 136 0.00 6.19 5.81
CA TYR A 136 -0.47 5.54 4.59
C TYR A 136 -1.92 5.86 4.25
N MET A 137 -2.34 5.53 3.03
CA MET A 137 -3.72 5.66 2.56
C MET A 137 -4.08 4.47 1.68
N GLU A 138 -5.25 3.91 1.93
CA GLU A 138 -5.82 2.87 1.08
C GLU A 138 -6.30 3.50 -0.23
N VAL A 139 -5.52 3.33 -1.29
CA VAL A 139 -5.86 3.85 -2.63
C VAL A 139 -6.66 2.85 -3.45
N TRP A 140 -6.60 1.57 -3.07
CA TRP A 140 -7.28 0.46 -3.69
C TRP A 140 -7.96 -0.37 -2.60
N HIS A 141 -9.29 -0.37 -2.61
CA HIS A 141 -10.07 -1.29 -1.79
C HIS A 141 -11.11 -2.08 -2.60
N GLU A 142 -11.63 -3.13 -1.99
CA GLU A 142 -12.41 -4.20 -2.62
C GLU A 142 -11.62 -5.03 -3.65
N THR A 143 -12.33 -5.96 -4.31
CA THR A 143 -11.82 -6.74 -5.43
C THR A 143 -11.90 -5.97 -6.75
N MET A 144 -10.97 -6.26 -7.67
CA MET A 144 -10.75 -5.52 -8.90
C MET A 144 -10.68 -3.98 -8.70
N PRO A 145 -9.88 -3.50 -7.73
CA PRO A 145 -9.99 -2.14 -7.19
C PRO A 145 -9.73 -1.05 -8.23
N SER A 146 -8.86 -1.30 -9.22
CA SER A 146 -8.54 -0.33 -10.28
C SER A 146 -9.71 -0.02 -11.21
N MET A 147 -10.76 -0.85 -11.20
CA MET A 147 -11.98 -0.65 -11.98
C MET A 147 -13.12 -0.01 -11.16
N LYS A 148 -12.93 0.20 -9.87
CA LYS A 148 -13.94 0.78 -8.99
C LYS A 148 -13.84 2.30 -9.02
N ASN A 149 -14.95 2.96 -9.40
CA ASN A 149 -14.98 4.41 -9.57
C ASN A 149 -14.63 5.17 -8.28
N HIS A 150 -14.97 4.62 -7.11
CA HIS A 150 -14.64 5.23 -5.81
C HIS A 150 -13.14 5.17 -5.47
N ASN A 151 -12.35 4.30 -6.10
CA ASN A 151 -10.90 4.23 -5.86
C ASN A 151 -10.12 5.28 -6.66
N ALA A 152 -10.66 5.73 -7.79
CA ALA A 152 -9.97 6.69 -8.65
C ALA A 152 -9.71 8.05 -7.95
N PRO A 153 -10.65 8.64 -7.18
CA PRO A 153 -10.36 9.81 -6.34
C PRO A 153 -9.27 9.57 -5.29
N ALA A 154 -9.24 8.42 -4.61
CA ALA A 154 -8.20 8.08 -3.63
C ALA A 154 -6.80 8.06 -4.27
N PHE A 155 -6.69 7.39 -5.42
CA PHE A 155 -5.44 7.35 -6.18
C PHE A 155 -4.98 8.74 -6.67
N ARG A 156 -5.93 9.61 -7.06
CA ARG A 156 -5.63 11.00 -7.42
C ARG A 156 -5.19 11.82 -6.22
N GLN A 157 -5.91 11.75 -5.09
CA GLN A 157 -5.54 12.46 -3.87
C GLN A 157 -4.15 12.07 -3.40
N TRP A 158 -3.82 10.78 -3.42
CA TRP A 158 -2.47 10.30 -3.11
C TRP A 158 -1.43 10.96 -4.01
N THR A 159 -1.68 10.98 -5.33
CA THR A 159 -0.78 11.60 -6.30
C THR A 159 -0.59 13.09 -6.02
N GLU A 160 -1.65 13.82 -5.66
CA GLU A 160 -1.54 15.24 -5.33
C GLU A 160 -0.82 15.49 -4.00
N LEU A 161 -0.95 14.60 -3.02
CA LEU A 161 -0.20 14.69 -1.78
C LEU A 161 1.31 14.48 -2.04
N LEU A 162 1.67 13.52 -2.90
CA LEU A 162 3.04 13.36 -3.39
C LEU A 162 3.53 14.63 -4.12
N ASN A 163 2.69 15.26 -4.95
CA ASN A 163 2.99 16.53 -5.61
C ASN A 163 3.13 17.72 -4.64
N GLN A 164 2.57 17.63 -3.44
CA GLN A 164 2.75 18.64 -2.40
C GLN A 164 4.00 18.37 -1.55
N GLY A 165 4.66 17.23 -1.75
CA GLY A 165 5.88 16.84 -1.04
C GLY A 165 5.66 15.89 0.15
N TYR A 166 4.41 15.53 0.43
CA TYR A 166 4.11 14.53 1.45
C TYR A 166 4.53 13.14 0.99
N ARG A 167 4.94 12.29 1.94
CA ARG A 167 5.45 10.93 1.66
C ARG A 167 4.53 9.87 2.27
N ILE A 168 3.26 9.94 1.89
CA ILE A 168 2.23 9.00 2.34
C ILE A 168 2.30 7.75 1.49
N SER A 169 2.37 6.59 2.13
CA SER A 169 2.36 5.31 1.44
C SER A 169 0.99 4.96 0.88
N ALA A 170 0.91 4.44 -0.33
CA ALA A 170 -0.29 3.82 -0.86
C ALA A 170 -0.38 2.35 -0.44
N THR A 171 -1.53 1.92 0.05
CA THR A 171 -1.85 0.52 0.34
C THR A 171 -3.04 0.04 -0.49
N ALA A 172 -3.16 -1.27 -0.60
CA ALA A 172 -4.35 -1.97 -1.05
C ALA A 172 -4.85 -2.88 0.08
N GLY A 173 -6.15 -2.87 0.31
CA GLY A 173 -6.81 -3.74 1.27
C GLY A 173 -8.20 -4.08 0.79
N ARG A 174 -8.58 -5.36 0.76
CA ARG A 174 -9.87 -5.76 0.17
C ARG A 174 -11.08 -5.47 1.07
N ASP A 175 -10.81 -5.08 2.33
CA ASP A 175 -11.81 -4.98 3.38
C ASP A 175 -12.50 -6.34 3.63
N TRP A 176 -11.69 -7.33 4.05
CA TRP A 176 -12.03 -8.75 3.98
C TRP A 176 -13.00 -9.17 5.08
N HIS A 177 -14.29 -9.19 4.74
CA HIS A 177 -15.34 -9.69 5.63
C HIS A 177 -15.74 -11.15 5.33
N ARG A 178 -15.74 -11.54 4.06
CA ARG A 178 -16.29 -12.82 3.56
C ARG A 178 -15.46 -13.37 2.41
N SER A 179 -15.59 -14.65 2.14
CA SER A 179 -14.92 -15.34 1.04
C SER A 179 -16.01 -15.94 0.16
N ASP A 180 -16.05 -15.52 -1.10
CA ASP A 180 -16.92 -16.11 -2.11
C ASP A 180 -16.05 -16.94 -3.08
N PRO A 181 -16.39 -18.20 -3.41
CA PRO A 181 -15.69 -18.94 -4.47
C PRO A 181 -15.65 -18.21 -5.82
N ALA A 182 -16.57 -17.29 -6.07
CA ALA A 182 -16.62 -16.42 -7.24
C ALA A 182 -15.93 -15.06 -7.05
N ASP A 183 -15.21 -14.86 -5.94
CA ASP A 183 -14.61 -13.56 -5.61
C ASP A 183 -13.77 -13.04 -6.79
N PRO A 184 -14.04 -11.82 -7.28
CA PRO A 184 -13.16 -11.19 -8.23
C PRO A 184 -11.76 -11.04 -7.64
N LEU A 185 -10.77 -10.88 -8.52
CA LEU A 185 -9.37 -10.82 -8.11
C LEU A 185 -9.08 -9.64 -7.18
N ALA A 186 -8.62 -9.91 -5.96
CA ALA A 186 -8.16 -8.89 -5.02
C ALA A 186 -6.74 -8.40 -5.36
N ALA A 187 -6.47 -7.12 -5.07
CA ALA A 187 -5.11 -6.61 -5.01
C ALA A 187 -4.54 -6.78 -3.60
N TYR A 188 -3.25 -7.11 -3.52
CA TYR A 188 -2.54 -7.21 -2.25
C TYR A 188 -1.43 -6.17 -2.16
N THR A 189 -1.06 -5.85 -0.92
CA THR A 189 0.08 -5.00 -0.63
C THR A 189 1.32 -5.88 -0.43
N TYR A 190 2.25 -5.84 -1.38
CA TYR A 190 3.55 -6.47 -1.23
C TYR A 190 4.47 -5.57 -0.42
N ILE A 191 4.95 -6.08 0.72
CA ILE A 191 5.87 -5.37 1.62
C ILE A 191 7.31 -5.81 1.31
N GLY A 192 8.17 -4.85 0.96
CA GLY A 192 9.57 -5.05 0.64
C GLY A 192 10.47 -4.98 1.86
N LEU A 193 11.08 -6.11 2.22
CA LEU A 193 11.99 -6.24 3.35
C LEU A 193 13.42 -6.55 2.89
N PRO A 194 14.46 -6.13 3.63
CA PRO A 194 15.82 -6.57 3.37
C PRO A 194 15.93 -8.08 3.48
N ASP A 195 16.90 -8.67 2.77
CA ASP A 195 17.17 -10.11 2.87
C ASP A 195 17.80 -10.41 4.23
N ALA A 196 16.95 -10.68 5.22
CA ALA A 196 17.31 -10.99 6.60
C ALA A 196 16.71 -12.34 7.02
N PRO A 197 17.27 -13.02 8.05
CA PRO A 197 16.69 -14.25 8.58
C PRO A 197 15.23 -14.05 9.03
N LEU A 198 14.38 -15.02 8.73
CA LEU A 198 12.99 -15.08 9.20
C LEU A 198 12.91 -15.53 10.68
N PRO A 199 11.80 -15.19 11.40
CA PRO A 199 10.69 -14.33 10.99
C PRO A 199 11.05 -12.84 11.08
N HIS A 200 10.45 -12.02 10.21
CA HIS A 200 10.61 -10.56 10.30
C HIS A 200 9.84 -10.01 11.50
N SER A 201 10.39 -8.99 12.17
CA SER A 201 9.74 -8.38 13.32
C SER A 201 8.54 -7.51 12.89
N LEU A 202 7.55 -7.35 13.78
CA LEU A 202 6.46 -6.39 13.58
C LEU A 202 7.02 -4.98 13.30
N THR A 203 8.07 -4.58 14.01
CA THR A 203 8.74 -3.28 13.82
C THR A 203 9.26 -3.11 12.38
N ASP A 204 9.84 -4.15 11.79
CA ASP A 204 10.35 -4.10 10.41
C ASP A 204 9.21 -3.95 9.39
N LEU A 205 8.10 -4.66 9.61
CA LEU A 205 6.90 -4.56 8.76
C LEU A 205 6.31 -3.15 8.80
N ILE A 206 6.10 -2.61 10.01
CA ILE A 206 5.58 -1.26 10.21
C ILE A 206 6.52 -0.21 9.62
N ALA A 207 7.83 -0.35 9.79
CA ALA A 207 8.82 0.54 9.19
C ALA A 207 8.79 0.47 7.65
N ALA A 208 8.64 -0.72 7.06
CA ALA A 208 8.56 -0.87 5.61
C ALA A 208 7.28 -0.25 5.02
N ILE A 209 6.13 -0.39 5.70
CA ILE A 209 4.88 0.27 5.33
C ILE A 209 5.04 1.79 5.43
N ARG A 210 5.52 2.32 6.56
CA ARG A 210 5.74 3.75 6.77
C ARG A 210 6.69 4.37 5.73
N GLN A 211 7.71 3.63 5.32
CA GLN A 211 8.68 4.11 4.33
C GLN A 211 8.19 3.99 2.88
N GLY A 212 7.07 3.31 2.62
CA GLY A 212 6.56 3.12 1.26
C GLY A 212 7.36 2.10 0.46
N ARG A 213 7.96 1.10 1.13
CA ARG A 213 8.59 -0.05 0.45
C ARG A 213 7.52 -1.03 -0.02
N LEU A 214 6.58 -0.55 -0.82
CA LEU A 214 5.32 -1.24 -1.10
C LEU A 214 5.02 -1.32 -2.60
N CYS A 215 4.50 -2.46 -3.04
CA CYS A 215 3.92 -2.65 -4.38
C CYS A 215 2.51 -3.20 -4.26
N LEU A 216 1.53 -2.52 -4.85
CA LEU A 216 0.14 -2.96 -4.89
C LEU A 216 -0.08 -3.78 -6.14
N SER A 217 -0.63 -4.99 -6.00
CA SER A 217 -0.78 -5.85 -7.18
C SER A 217 -1.92 -6.85 -7.07
N MET A 218 -2.67 -6.98 -8.18
CA MET A 218 -3.62 -8.08 -8.39
C MET A 218 -2.93 -9.37 -8.87
N GLY A 219 -1.64 -9.28 -9.18
CA GLY A 219 -0.80 -10.38 -9.60
C GLY A 219 0.66 -9.95 -9.70
N PRO A 220 1.09 -9.32 -10.82
CA PRO A 220 2.49 -9.02 -11.12
C PRO A 220 3.14 -8.15 -10.06
N LEU A 221 4.20 -8.68 -9.45
CA LEU A 221 5.04 -7.90 -8.58
C LEU A 221 6.00 -7.08 -9.44
N LEU A 222 6.01 -5.77 -9.21
CA LEU A 222 6.96 -4.85 -9.82
C LEU A 222 8.12 -4.63 -8.86
N GLU A 223 9.27 -5.21 -9.18
CA GLU A 223 10.52 -4.88 -8.50
C GLU A 223 11.16 -3.70 -9.22
N VAL A 224 11.20 -2.55 -8.55
CA VAL A 224 11.73 -1.30 -9.10
C VAL A 224 13.03 -0.94 -8.40
N SER A 225 14.05 -0.62 -9.18
CA SER A 225 15.26 0.01 -8.68
C SER A 225 15.72 1.14 -9.58
N LEU A 226 16.18 2.23 -8.97
CA LEU A 226 16.82 3.35 -9.63
C LEU A 226 18.31 3.30 -9.35
N ASN A 227 19.13 3.30 -10.39
CA ASN A 227 20.58 3.41 -10.27
C ASN A 227 21.01 4.85 -10.55
N LEU A 228 21.89 5.39 -9.71
CA LEU A 228 22.53 6.69 -9.89
C LEU A 228 24.04 6.51 -9.73
N GLY A 229 24.77 6.41 -10.85
CA GLY A 229 26.16 5.98 -10.82
C GLY A 229 26.30 4.57 -10.23
N ALA A 230 27.02 4.43 -9.12
CA ALA A 230 27.23 3.13 -8.44
C ALA A 230 26.15 2.81 -7.40
N ASP A 231 25.32 3.79 -7.01
CA ASP A 231 24.34 3.63 -5.95
C ASP A 231 23.01 3.11 -6.51
N ARG A 232 22.35 2.25 -5.74
CA ARG A 232 21.07 1.64 -6.09
C ARG A 232 20.01 1.95 -5.03
N TYR A 233 18.89 2.50 -5.48
CA TYR A 233 17.77 2.94 -4.65
C TYR A 233 16.53 2.12 -4.98
N GLY A 234 15.81 1.69 -3.95
CA GLY A 234 14.54 0.96 -4.08
C GLY A 234 13.34 1.83 -3.73
N LEU A 235 12.14 1.25 -3.83
CA LEU A 235 10.90 1.88 -3.38
C LEU A 235 11.02 2.41 -1.94
N GLY A 236 10.48 3.60 -1.67
CA GLY A 236 10.57 4.29 -0.39
C GLY A 236 11.89 5.01 -0.10
N SER A 237 12.91 4.79 -0.92
CA SER A 237 14.21 5.47 -0.75
C SER A 237 14.13 6.94 -1.13
N VAL A 238 15.00 7.75 -0.55
CA VAL A 238 15.22 9.14 -0.94
C VAL A 238 16.57 9.23 -1.64
N VAL A 239 16.54 9.59 -2.91
CA VAL A 239 17.71 9.74 -3.77
C VAL A 239 18.29 11.14 -3.53
N PRO A 240 19.56 11.26 -3.07
CA PRO A 240 20.21 12.55 -2.97
C PRO A 240 20.53 13.08 -4.38
N LEU A 241 20.05 14.27 -4.72
CA LEU A 241 20.39 14.92 -6.00
C LEU A 241 21.53 15.93 -5.78
N PRO A 242 22.62 15.86 -6.56
CA PRO A 242 23.73 16.81 -6.44
C PRO A 242 23.32 18.23 -6.86
N VAL A 243 23.85 19.24 -6.16
CA VAL A 243 23.40 20.65 -6.24
C VAL A 243 23.71 21.33 -7.58
N ARG A 244 24.69 20.86 -8.40
CA ARG A 244 25.04 21.49 -9.69
C ARG A 244 25.64 20.57 -10.78
N GLU A 245 25.19 20.86 -12.00
CA GLU A 245 25.80 20.71 -13.34
C GLU A 245 26.08 19.34 -13.96
N ALA A 246 26.26 18.26 -13.22
CA ALA A 246 26.13 16.93 -13.81
C ALA A 246 24.67 16.48 -13.64
N GLN A 247 23.93 16.30 -14.73
CA GLN A 247 22.73 15.46 -14.69
C GLN A 247 23.25 14.02 -14.69
N PRO A 248 23.38 13.34 -13.53
CA PRO A 248 23.81 11.96 -13.55
C PRO A 248 22.80 11.15 -14.39
N GLU A 249 23.31 10.33 -15.30
CA GLU A 249 22.48 9.36 -16.01
C GLU A 249 21.86 8.44 -14.96
N ALA A 250 20.55 8.58 -14.76
CA ALA A 250 19.80 7.69 -13.89
C ALA A 250 19.18 6.59 -14.75
N GLU A 251 19.27 5.37 -14.25
CA GLU A 251 18.69 4.21 -14.93
C GLU A 251 17.64 3.58 -14.04
N LEU A 252 16.41 3.52 -14.53
CA LEU A 252 15.34 2.77 -13.88
C LEU A 252 15.33 1.34 -14.41
N THR A 253 15.35 0.37 -13.52
CA THR A 253 15.06 -1.02 -13.84
C THR A 253 13.71 -1.38 -13.24
N VAL A 254 12.82 -1.92 -14.08
CA VAL A 254 11.53 -2.48 -13.65
C VAL A 254 11.54 -3.95 -14.03
N LYS A 255 11.58 -4.82 -13.03
CA LYS A 255 11.45 -6.26 -13.25
C LYS A 255 10.05 -6.71 -12.87
N ILE A 256 9.37 -7.38 -13.79
CA ILE A 256 8.05 -7.93 -13.57
C ILE A 256 8.23 -9.38 -13.14
N THR A 257 7.86 -9.68 -11.90
CA THR A 257 7.89 -11.04 -11.37
C THR A 257 6.47 -11.58 -11.22
N GLY A 258 6.31 -12.90 -11.37
CA GLY A 258 5.01 -13.57 -11.24
C GLY A 258 4.52 -13.59 -9.78
N SER A 259 3.24 -13.93 -9.56
CA SER A 259 2.75 -14.24 -8.21
C SER A 259 3.33 -15.59 -7.82
N PRO A 260 3.45 -15.84 -6.51
CA PRO A 260 3.42 -17.22 -5.99
C PRO A 260 2.23 -18.08 -6.49
N ARG A 261 1.16 -17.47 -7.03
CA ARG A 261 -0.01 -18.14 -7.63
C ARG A 261 -0.04 -18.04 -9.16
N PRO A 262 0.52 -19.02 -9.89
CA PRO A 262 0.54 -19.02 -11.35
C PRO A 262 -0.87 -19.07 -11.97
N GLU A 263 -1.88 -19.53 -11.24
CA GLU A 263 -3.28 -19.63 -11.69
C GLU A 263 -4.05 -18.31 -11.71
N ARG A 264 -3.54 -17.22 -11.11
CA ARG A 264 -4.14 -15.90 -11.32
C ARG A 264 -4.02 -15.56 -12.81
N PRO A 265 -5.06 -15.03 -13.48
CA PRO A 265 -4.96 -14.70 -14.90
C PRO A 265 -4.06 -13.47 -15.07
N TRP A 266 -2.77 -13.71 -15.25
CA TRP A 266 -1.81 -12.70 -15.64
C TRP A 266 -2.14 -12.24 -17.05
N GLY A 267 -2.49 -10.96 -17.20
CA GLY A 267 -2.64 -10.28 -18.48
C GLY A 267 -1.37 -10.14 -19.32
N ALA A 268 -0.52 -11.16 -19.32
CA ALA A 268 0.68 -11.26 -20.13
C ALA A 268 0.39 -11.79 -21.55
N GLU A 269 -0.87 -11.94 -21.94
CA GLU A 269 -1.21 -11.96 -23.36
C GLU A 269 -0.75 -10.64 -23.98
N GLY A 270 0.20 -10.70 -24.91
CA GLY A 270 1.03 -9.57 -25.36
C GLY A 270 0.26 -8.25 -25.53
N GLY A 271 0.57 -7.26 -24.70
CA GLY A 271 -0.15 -5.97 -24.68
C GLY A 271 0.04 -5.14 -23.41
N SER A 272 0.65 -5.69 -22.36
CA SER A 272 0.93 -4.94 -21.13
C SER A 272 1.90 -3.77 -21.34
N LEU A 273 1.66 -2.68 -20.62
CA LEU A 273 2.41 -1.42 -20.69
C LEU A 273 2.92 -1.05 -19.30
N ILE A 274 4.22 -0.76 -19.21
CA ILE A 274 4.80 -0.07 -18.07
C ILE A 274 4.60 1.43 -18.27
N ILE A 275 4.07 2.09 -17.25
CA ILE A 275 3.92 3.54 -17.20
C ILE A 275 4.74 4.08 -16.03
N ILE A 276 5.61 5.04 -16.31
CA ILE A 276 6.45 5.71 -15.31
C ILE A 276 5.81 7.07 -15.01
N ASP A 277 5.27 7.24 -13.81
CA ASP A 277 4.68 8.50 -13.36
C ASP A 277 5.65 9.26 -12.44
N SER A 278 5.53 10.58 -12.43
CA SER A 278 6.24 11.48 -11.52
C SER A 278 5.42 12.73 -11.20
N ASN A 279 5.98 13.62 -10.39
CA ASN A 279 5.43 14.98 -10.18
C ASN A 279 5.42 15.85 -11.45
N LEU A 280 6.07 15.42 -12.53
CA LEU A 280 6.04 16.08 -13.84
C LEU A 280 5.02 15.45 -14.80
N GLY A 281 4.24 14.47 -14.33
CA GLY A 281 3.31 13.68 -15.12
C GLY A 281 3.87 12.33 -15.56
N GLU A 282 3.31 11.78 -16.63
CA GLU A 282 3.77 10.53 -17.26
C GLU A 282 5.10 10.78 -17.98
N LEU A 283 6.19 10.22 -17.44
CA LEU A 283 7.54 10.34 -18.02
C LEU A 283 7.74 9.40 -19.21
N ALA A 284 7.15 8.21 -19.14
CA ALA A 284 7.25 7.23 -20.21
C ALA A 284 6.10 6.22 -20.16
N LYS A 285 5.77 5.68 -21.33
CA LYS A 285 4.84 4.58 -21.52
C LYS A 285 5.43 3.60 -22.52
N VAL A 286 5.83 2.43 -22.04
CA VAL A 286 6.61 1.46 -22.82
C VAL A 286 5.99 0.06 -22.74
N PRO A 287 6.06 -0.74 -23.82
CA PRO A 287 5.63 -2.14 -23.76
C PRO A 287 6.44 -2.92 -22.72
N ALA A 288 5.75 -3.62 -21.82
CA ALA A 288 6.39 -4.37 -20.73
C ALA A 288 7.43 -5.38 -21.25
N ILE A 289 7.12 -6.08 -22.33
CA ILE A 289 8.02 -7.05 -22.99
C ILE A 289 9.35 -6.44 -23.47
N LYS A 290 9.41 -5.12 -23.66
CA LYS A 290 10.61 -4.43 -24.15
C LYS A 290 11.51 -3.92 -23.02
N CYS A 291 11.06 -3.95 -21.77
CA CYS A 291 11.77 -3.30 -20.67
C CYS A 291 11.81 -4.11 -19.36
N ASP A 292 11.23 -5.31 -19.34
CA ASP A 292 11.32 -6.21 -18.19
C ASP A 292 12.78 -6.54 -17.84
N GLY A 293 13.24 -6.01 -16.71
CA GLY A 293 14.61 -6.16 -16.23
C GLY A 293 15.68 -5.40 -17.01
N LEU A 294 15.30 -4.58 -18.00
CA LEU A 294 16.24 -3.77 -18.79
C LEU A 294 16.33 -2.33 -18.25
N PRO A 295 17.51 -1.69 -18.32
CA PRO A 295 17.67 -0.29 -17.94
C PRO A 295 16.86 0.65 -18.84
N ILE A 296 16.14 1.58 -18.21
CA ILE A 296 15.40 2.67 -18.85
C ILE A 296 16.11 3.98 -18.45
N PRO A 297 16.76 4.68 -19.39
CA PRO A 297 17.38 5.98 -19.10
C PRO A 297 16.33 7.00 -18.66
N LEU A 298 16.64 7.76 -17.62
CA LEU A 298 15.79 8.82 -17.09
C LEU A 298 16.57 10.08 -16.76
N THR A 299 15.91 11.22 -16.94
CA THR A 299 16.39 12.51 -16.44
C THR A 299 15.79 12.77 -15.06
N THR A 300 16.63 13.10 -14.09
CA THR A 300 16.20 13.37 -12.69
C THR A 300 15.86 14.84 -12.43
N ALA A 301 16.11 15.72 -13.40
CA ALA A 301 15.88 17.16 -13.27
C ALA A 301 14.40 17.46 -12.94
N GLY A 302 14.17 18.14 -11.81
CA GLY A 302 12.84 18.52 -11.34
C GLY A 302 11.99 17.38 -10.76
N LEU A 303 12.53 16.15 -10.70
CA LEU A 303 11.84 15.05 -10.03
C LEU A 303 11.86 15.25 -8.52
N ARG A 304 10.71 14.99 -7.89
CA ARG A 304 10.49 14.91 -6.45
C ARG A 304 10.09 13.50 -6.04
N TRP A 305 9.38 12.81 -6.92
CA TRP A 305 9.03 11.41 -6.77
C TRP A 305 8.87 10.75 -8.14
N LEU A 306 9.05 9.43 -8.19
CA LEU A 306 8.79 8.58 -9.34
C LEU A 306 8.16 7.27 -8.89
N ARG A 307 7.14 6.78 -9.60
CA ARG A 307 6.56 5.45 -9.38
C ARG A 307 6.26 4.75 -10.71
N VAL A 308 5.95 3.46 -10.63
CA VAL A 308 5.66 2.64 -11.80
C VAL A 308 4.27 2.03 -11.69
N ARG A 309 3.53 2.04 -12.79
CA ARG A 309 2.29 1.28 -12.96
C ARG A 309 2.46 0.24 -14.06
N LEU A 310 1.81 -0.90 -13.88
CA LEU A 310 1.62 -1.89 -14.93
C LEU A 310 0.17 -1.87 -15.35
N PHE A 311 -0.05 -1.61 -16.63
CA PHE A 311 -1.35 -1.63 -17.29
C PHE A 311 -1.44 -2.90 -18.13
N GLY A 312 -2.51 -3.67 -18.00
CA GLY A 312 -2.65 -4.95 -18.68
C GLY A 312 -4.09 -5.47 -18.63
N THR A 313 -4.30 -6.68 -19.14
CA THR A 313 -5.64 -7.24 -19.33
C THR A 313 -5.97 -8.28 -18.27
N ILE A 314 -7.06 -8.12 -17.52
CA ILE A 314 -7.57 -9.15 -16.62
C ILE A 314 -8.96 -9.53 -17.10
N ASN A 315 -9.16 -10.82 -17.44
CA ASN A 315 -10.43 -11.34 -17.98
C ASN A 315 -10.97 -10.51 -19.16
N GLY A 316 -10.09 -10.11 -20.09
CA GLY A 316 -10.45 -9.29 -21.25
C GLY A 316 -10.62 -7.78 -20.97
N ILE A 317 -10.50 -7.34 -19.72
CA ILE A 317 -10.64 -5.94 -19.33
C ILE A 317 -9.26 -5.31 -19.15
N LEU A 318 -9.02 -4.22 -19.87
CA LEU A 318 -7.78 -3.47 -19.80
C LEU A 318 -7.80 -2.49 -18.63
N THR A 319 -6.90 -2.65 -17.66
CA THR A 319 -6.86 -1.83 -16.45
C THR A 319 -5.46 -1.77 -15.83
N THR A 320 -5.28 -0.97 -14.78
CA THR A 320 -4.04 -1.01 -13.97
C THR A 320 -4.06 -2.27 -13.11
N ILE A 321 -3.02 -3.10 -13.23
CA ILE A 321 -2.93 -4.41 -12.56
C ILE A 321 -1.92 -4.43 -11.42
N ALA A 322 -0.93 -3.53 -11.47
CA ALA A 322 -0.01 -3.28 -10.38
C ALA A 322 0.43 -1.81 -10.34
N CYS A 323 0.78 -1.31 -9.16
CA CYS A 323 1.30 0.03 -8.94
C CYS A 323 2.29 0.02 -7.79
N THR A 324 3.45 0.64 -7.96
CA THR A 324 4.43 0.81 -6.88
C THR A 324 4.17 2.07 -6.08
N ASN A 325 4.62 2.07 -4.83
CA ASN A 325 4.94 3.32 -4.14
C ASN A 325 6.13 4.02 -4.81
N ALA A 326 6.44 5.24 -4.35
CA ALA A 326 7.43 6.07 -5.01
C ALA A 326 8.86 5.82 -4.53
N VAL A 327 9.82 6.09 -5.42
CA VAL A 327 11.17 6.54 -5.06
C VAL A 327 11.12 8.06 -4.99
N TYR A 328 11.71 8.64 -3.95
CA TYR A 328 11.71 10.09 -3.71
C TYR A 328 13.06 10.70 -4.08
N PHE A 329 13.07 12.02 -4.32
CA PHE A 329 14.28 12.78 -4.62
C PHE A 329 14.38 13.95 -3.66
N ALA A 330 15.53 14.11 -3.00
CA ALA A 330 15.78 15.24 -2.11
C ALA A 330 16.23 16.45 -2.94
N ASN A 331 15.48 17.55 -2.84
CA ASN A 331 15.96 18.88 -3.23
C ASN A 331 16.39 19.60 -1.96
N GLU A 332 17.66 19.96 -1.82
CA GLU A 332 18.21 20.63 -0.61
C GLU A 332 17.57 22.00 -0.30
N GLN A 333 16.67 22.52 -1.15
CA GLN A 333 15.96 23.77 -0.89
C GLN A 333 14.87 23.67 0.20
N GLN A 334 14.62 22.51 0.81
CA GLN A 334 13.61 22.34 1.87
C GLN A 334 14.14 22.45 3.31
N HIS A 335 15.41 22.82 3.50
CA HIS A 335 16.02 22.98 4.85
C HIS A 335 16.12 24.42 5.36
N GLU A 336 15.57 25.41 4.66
CA GLU A 336 15.53 26.80 5.12
C GLU A 336 14.10 27.33 5.05
N GLU A 337 13.28 27.08 6.08
CA GLU A 337 12.19 27.98 6.52
C GLU A 337 11.81 27.72 7.98
#